data_AF-A0A819H4N6-F1
#
_entry.id   AF-A0A819H4N6-F1
#
_cell.length_a   1.000
_cell.length_b   1.000
_cell.length_c   1.000
_cell.angle_alpha   90.00
_cell.angle_beta   90.00
_cell.angle_gamma   90.00
#
_symmetry.space_group_name_H-M   'P 1'
#
loop_
_entity.id
_entity.type
_entity.pdbx_description
1 polymer ?
#
loop_
_entity_poly.entity_id
_entity_poly.type
_entity_poly.pdbx_seq_one_letter_code
_entity_poly.pdbx_strand_id
1 'polypeptide(L)'
;MDKLCLRSYIKTRWLLGLTATQIHDELTTAYGQGVVSYRTVAHWIHRFSSGRESLEDDPRSGRPIAIITQQNIDAVQGLLQNLHLRINVNYHNLHLRINVNYDNLHLQNKCKLS
;
A
#
# COMPACT_ATOMS: atom_id res chain seq x y z
N MET A 1 16.22 13.55 -20.76
CA MET A 1 17.26 13.45 -19.71
C MET A 1 16.97 12.18 -18.91
N ASP A 2 17.95 11.28 -18.77
CA ASP A 2 17.81 10.14 -17.87
C ASP A 2 17.76 10.61 -16.40
N LYS A 3 16.96 9.92 -15.57
CA LYS A 3 16.73 10.32 -14.17
C LYS A 3 18.00 10.20 -13.33
N LEU A 4 18.81 9.16 -13.53
CA LEU A 4 20.06 8.98 -12.80
C LEU A 4 21.07 10.05 -13.22
N CYS A 5 21.20 10.33 -14.52
CA CYS A 5 22.04 11.42 -15.03
C CYS A 5 21.66 12.78 -14.43
N LEU A 6 20.36 13.09 -14.35
CA LEU A 6 19.88 14.32 -13.72
C LEU A 6 20.28 14.42 -12.24
N ARG A 7 20.09 13.34 -11.48
CA ARG A 7 20.41 13.32 -10.04
C ARG A 7 21.91 13.42 -9.79
N SER A 8 22.70 12.72 -10.61
CA SER A 8 24.17 12.81 -10.58
C SER A 8 24.64 14.25 -10.84
N TYR A 9 24.05 14.91 -11.85
CA TYR A 9 24.34 16.30 -12.17
C TYR A 9 24.02 17.24 -11.00
N ILE A 10 22.80 17.13 -10.45
CA ILE A 10 22.37 17.93 -9.28
C ILE A 10 23.31 17.70 -8.10
N LYS A 11 23.67 16.44 -7.80
CA LYS A 11 24.57 16.08 -6.69
C LYS A 11 25.93 16.76 -6.87
N THR A 12 26.50 16.65 -8.08
CA THR A 12 27.83 17.19 -8.40
C THR A 12 27.84 18.71 -8.27
N ARG A 13 26.84 19.40 -8.83
CA ARG A 13 26.75 20.86 -8.75
C ARG A 13 26.51 21.36 -7.34
N TRP A 14 25.68 20.67 -6.57
CA TRP A 14 25.46 21.00 -5.16
C TRP A 14 26.74 20.84 -4.33
N LEU A 15 27.51 19.77 -4.54
CA LEU A 15 28.81 19.58 -3.89
C LEU A 15 29.83 20.67 -4.27
N LEU A 16 29.70 21.27 -5.45
CA LEU A 16 30.48 22.44 -5.88
C LEU A 16 29.96 23.77 -5.30
N GLY A 17 28.94 23.74 -4.45
CA GLY A 17 28.42 24.91 -3.75
C GLY A 17 27.36 25.71 -4.50
N LEU A 18 26.84 25.20 -5.62
CA LEU A 18 25.79 25.90 -6.36
C LEU A 18 24.44 25.81 -5.63
N THR A 19 23.67 26.89 -5.74
CA THR A 19 22.30 26.96 -5.22
C THR A 19 21.31 26.22 -6.13
N ALA A 20 20.15 25.83 -5.58
CA ALA A 20 19.09 25.17 -6.34
C ALA A 20 18.63 25.98 -7.55
N THR A 21 18.61 27.32 -7.43
CA THR A 21 18.22 28.23 -8.52
C THR A 21 19.22 28.17 -9.66
N GLN A 22 20.52 28.30 -9.37
CA GLN A 22 21.57 28.22 -10.39
C GLN A 22 21.55 26.87 -11.13
N ILE A 23 21.39 25.77 -10.39
CA ILE A 23 21.32 24.42 -10.98
C ILE A 23 20.08 24.28 -11.86
N HIS A 24 18.94 24.79 -11.42
CA HIS A 24 17.71 24.79 -12.21
C HIS A 24 17.85 25.60 -13.50
N ASP A 25 18.50 26.76 -13.43
CA ASP A 25 18.73 27.62 -14.59
C ASP A 25 19.68 26.95 -15.59
N GLU A 26 20.78 26.36 -15.13
CA GLU A 26 21.68 25.56 -15.99
C GLU A 26 20.93 24.43 -16.72
N LEU A 27 20.10 23.68 -15.99
CA LEU A 27 19.30 22.60 -16.56
C LEU A 27 18.23 23.13 -17.54
N THR A 28 17.64 24.28 -17.26
CA THR A 28 16.65 24.92 -18.14
C THR A 28 17.30 25.44 -19.41
N THR A 29 18.49 26.02 -19.31
CA THR A 29 19.27 26.47 -20.48
C THR A 29 19.70 25.29 -21.34
N ALA A 30 20.15 24.20 -20.74
CA ALA A 30 20.64 23.03 -21.48
C ALA A 30 19.54 22.22 -22.16
N TYR A 31 18.37 22.08 -21.53
CA TYR A 31 17.33 21.15 -21.99
C TYR A 31 16.01 21.82 -22.38
N GLY A 32 15.86 23.12 -22.14
CA GLY A 32 14.64 23.86 -22.38
C GLY A 32 13.69 23.90 -21.17
N GLN A 33 12.73 24.82 -21.25
CA GLN A 33 11.82 25.11 -20.15
C GLN A 33 10.81 23.98 -19.93
N GLY A 34 10.63 23.58 -18.67
CA GLY A 34 9.67 22.54 -18.27
C GLY A 34 10.22 21.11 -18.24
N VAL A 35 11.46 20.87 -18.67
CA VAL A 35 12.06 19.52 -18.62
C VAL A 35 12.35 19.08 -17.18
N VAL A 36 12.83 19.99 -16.34
CA VAL A 36 13.07 19.75 -14.91
C VAL A 36 12.45 20.89 -14.13
N SER A 37 11.58 20.56 -13.17
CA SER A 37 11.02 21.57 -12.29
C SER A 37 12.03 21.97 -11.21
N TYR A 38 11.98 23.24 -10.79
CA TYR A 38 12.74 23.72 -9.62
C TYR A 38 12.50 22.84 -8.38
N ARG A 39 11.25 22.39 -8.15
CA ARG A 39 10.91 21.50 -7.03
C ARG A 39 11.69 20.19 -7.08
N THR A 40 11.90 19.62 -8.27
CA THR A 40 12.72 18.41 -8.45
C THR A 40 14.16 18.65 -8.01
N VAL A 41 14.75 19.78 -8.42
CA VAL A 41 16.13 20.15 -8.04
C VAL A 41 16.25 20.34 -6.53
N ALA A 42 15.35 21.13 -5.93
CA ALA A 42 15.33 21.39 -4.50
C ALA A 42 15.13 20.10 -3.67
N HIS A 43 14.23 19.21 -4.13
CA HIS A 43 14.00 17.93 -3.47
C HIS A 43 15.27 17.06 -3.42
N TRP A 44 16.00 16.95 -4.52
CA TRP A 44 17.24 16.16 -4.55
C TRP A 44 18.37 16.80 -3.75
N ILE A 45 18.51 18.12 -3.79
CA ILE A 45 19.47 18.83 -2.93
C ILE A 45 19.17 18.57 -1.44
N HIS A 46 17.91 18.64 -1.03
CA HIS A 46 17.52 18.33 0.34
C HIS A 46 17.92 16.90 0.73
N ARG A 47 17.67 15.93 -0.15
CA ARG A 47 18.03 14.52 0.06
C ARG A 47 19.55 14.33 0.18
N PHE A 48 20.35 15.01 -0.64
CA PHE A 48 21.80 14.95 -0.52
C PHE A 48 22.30 15.65 0.75
N SER A 49 21.71 16.78 1.14
CA SER A 49 22.03 17.48 2.39
C SER A 49 21.70 16.66 3.64
N SER A 50 20.72 15.74 3.56
CA SER A 50 20.39 14.81 4.64
C SER A 50 21.30 13.55 4.66
N GLY A 51 22.43 13.56 3.93
CA GLY A 51 23.41 12.48 3.94
C GLY A 51 23.10 11.30 3.00
N ARG A 52 22.12 11.43 2.09
CA ARG A 52 21.83 10.36 1.12
C ARG A 52 22.89 10.31 0.03
N GLU A 53 23.48 9.14 -0.22
CA GLU A 53 24.44 8.97 -1.32
C GLU A 53 23.82 8.38 -2.60
N SER A 54 22.81 7.52 -2.45
CA SER A 54 22.17 6.83 -3.57
C SER A 54 21.38 7.77 -4.48
N LEU A 55 21.59 7.60 -5.78
CA LEU A 55 20.86 8.29 -6.84
C LEU A 55 19.54 7.59 -7.21
N GLU A 56 19.28 6.39 -6.68
CA GLU A 56 18.08 5.62 -6.99
C GLU A 56 16.88 6.08 -6.16
N ASP A 57 15.68 5.78 -6.67
CA ASP A 57 14.46 5.95 -5.89
C ASP A 57 14.47 4.98 -4.71
N ASP A 58 13.81 5.38 -3.61
CA ASP A 58 13.57 4.42 -2.53
C ASP A 58 12.69 3.27 -3.04
N PRO A 59 12.83 2.07 -2.44
CA PRO A 59 11.88 1.00 -2.67
C PRO A 59 10.47 1.57 -2.54
N ARG A 60 9.68 1.49 -3.61
CA ARG A 60 8.30 1.92 -3.55
C ARG A 60 7.62 1.00 -2.55
N SER A 61 7.14 1.56 -1.45
CA SER A 61 6.12 0.90 -0.64
C SER A 61 4.93 0.67 -1.57
N GLY A 62 4.85 -0.53 -2.14
CA GLY A 62 3.69 -0.95 -2.92
C GLY A 62 2.45 -0.93 -2.04
N ARG A 63 1.28 -1.13 -2.65
CA ARG A 63 0.09 -1.48 -1.89
C ARG A 63 0.46 -2.71 -1.04
N PRO A 64 0.18 -2.73 0.27
CA PRO A 64 0.23 -3.98 1.02
C PRO A 64 -0.73 -4.93 0.30
N ILE A 65 -0.18 -5.89 -0.45
CA ILE A 65 -0.90 -7.13 -0.67
C ILE A 65 -1.16 -7.59 0.76
N ALA A 66 -2.42 -7.89 1.11
CA ALA A 66 -2.75 -8.40 2.43
C ALA A 66 -2.03 -9.74 2.59
N ILE A 67 -0.76 -9.65 2.95
CA ILE A 67 0.13 -10.74 3.25
C ILE A 67 -0.55 -11.40 4.44
N ILE A 68 -0.67 -12.70 4.35
CA ILE A 68 -1.10 -13.58 5.41
C ILE A 68 -0.12 -13.37 6.56
N THR A 69 -0.36 -12.34 7.37
CA THR A 69 0.40 -12.06 8.58
C THR A 69 -0.27 -12.83 9.71
N GLN A 70 0.53 -13.26 10.69
CA GLN A 70 0.00 -13.93 11.87
C GLN A 70 -1.09 -13.09 12.53
N GLN A 71 -0.92 -11.76 12.58
CA GLN A 71 -1.93 -10.82 13.08
C GLN A 71 -3.27 -10.89 12.32
N ASN A 72 -3.25 -10.98 10.99
CA ASN A 72 -4.47 -11.10 10.19
C ASN A 72 -5.12 -12.48 10.38
N ILE A 73 -4.32 -13.54 10.51
CA ILE A 73 -4.81 -14.88 10.85
C ILE A 73 -5.47 -14.87 12.23
N ASP A 74 -4.79 -14.33 13.24
CA ASP A 74 -5.26 -14.28 14.62
C ASP A 74 -6.53 -13.44 14.74
N ALA A 75 -6.61 -12.32 14.01
CA ALA A 75 -7.82 -11.49 13.96
C ALA A 75 -9.01 -12.25 13.36
N VAL A 76 -8.81 -12.96 12.24
CA VAL A 76 -9.88 -13.78 11.62
C VAL A 76 -10.24 -14.97 12.51
N GLN A 77 -9.27 -15.64 13.13
CA GLN A 77 -9.51 -16.73 14.08
C GLN A 77 -10.28 -16.24 15.31
N GLY A 78 -9.97 -15.06 15.85
CA GLY A 78 -10.71 -14.45 16.96
C GLY A 78 -12.16 -14.13 16.57
N LEU A 79 -12.41 -13.68 15.33
CA LEU A 79 -13.79 -13.50 14.83
C LEU A 79 -14.55 -14.82 14.72
N LEU A 80 -13.88 -15.90 14.29
CA LEU A 80 -14.47 -17.24 14.19
C LEU A 80 -14.70 -17.89 15.58
N GLN A 81 -13.87 -17.60 16.57
CA GLN A 81 -14.03 -18.16 17.93
C GLN A 81 -15.25 -17.57 18.67
N ASN A 82 -15.61 -16.32 18.37
CA ASN A 82 -16.79 -15.66 18.95
C ASN A 82 -18.10 -16.01 18.25
N LEU A 83 -18.05 -16.98 17.34
CA LEU A 83 -19.13 -17.32 16.45
C LEU A 83 -19.95 -18.46 17.05
N HIS A 84 -21.04 -18.12 17.72
CA HIS A 84 -21.89 -19.11 18.36
C HIS A 84 -22.94 -19.64 17.38
N LEU A 85 -22.78 -20.93 17.05
CA LEU A 85 -23.74 -21.70 16.29
C LEU A 85 -24.81 -22.28 17.22
N ARG A 86 -26.08 -21.93 17.00
CA ARG A 86 -27.20 -22.53 17.73
C ARG A 86 -27.92 -23.53 16.84
N ILE A 87 -27.94 -24.78 17.25
CA ILE A 87 -28.65 -25.86 16.57
C ILE A 87 -29.88 -26.22 17.39
N ASN A 88 -31.05 -26.11 16.77
CA ASN A 88 -32.30 -26.58 17.35
C ASN A 88 -32.77 -27.83 16.59
N VAL A 89 -32.98 -28.91 17.33
CA VAL A 89 -33.49 -30.17 16.79
C VAL A 89 -34.91 -30.36 17.31
N ASN A 90 -35.86 -30.43 16.38
CA ASN A 90 -37.25 -30.73 16.71
C ASN A 90 -37.65 -32.05 16.06
N TYR A 91 -38.25 -32.92 16.86
CA TYR A 91 -38.80 -34.20 16.42
C TYR A 91 -40.32 -34.14 16.49
N HIS A 92 -40.98 -34.35 15.35
CA HIS A 92 -42.43 -34.50 15.32
C HIS A 92 -42.80 -35.69 14.44
N ASN A 93 -43.45 -36.69 15.04
CA ASN A 93 -44.13 -37.92 14.58
C ASN A 93 -43.74 -38.64 13.26
N LEU A 94 -42.86 -38.08 12.41
CA LEU A 94 -42.29 -38.72 11.22
C LEU A 94 -41.07 -37.97 10.61
N HIS A 95 -40.72 -36.76 11.06
CA HIS A 95 -39.56 -36.04 10.51
C HIS A 95 -38.70 -35.38 11.59
N LEU A 96 -37.37 -35.48 11.40
CA LEU A 96 -36.39 -34.68 12.11
C LEU A 96 -36.12 -33.39 11.33
N ARG A 97 -36.32 -32.24 11.96
CA ARG A 97 -35.90 -30.95 11.41
C ARG A 97 -34.73 -30.39 12.23
N ILE A 98 -33.65 -30.10 11.53
CA ILE A 98 -32.46 -29.43 12.08
C ILE A 98 -32.52 -27.98 11.60
N ASN A 99 -32.60 -27.04 12.54
CA ASN A 99 -32.50 -25.62 12.25
C ASN A 99 -31.17 -25.09 12.78
N VAL A 100 -30.38 -24.47 11.91
CA VAL A 100 -29.08 -23.88 12.25
C VAL A 100 -29.22 -22.37 12.17
N ASN A 101 -29.07 -21.70 13.31
CA ASN A 101 -29.11 -20.24 13.38
C ASN A 101 -27.73 -19.69 13.73
N TYR A 102 -27.40 -18.57 13.10
CA TYR A 102 -26.17 -17.84 13.31
C TYR A 102 -26.52 -16.48 13.89
N ASP A 103 -25.90 -16.13 15.02
CA ASP A 103 -26.32 -14.97 15.82
C ASP A 103 -26.18 -13.61 15.09
N ASN A 104 -25.73 -13.54 13.80
CA ASN A 104 -25.67 -12.30 13.01
C ASN A 104 -25.94 -12.38 11.49
N LEU A 105 -26.44 -13.48 10.91
CA LEU A 105 -26.97 -13.43 9.52
C LEU A 105 -27.97 -14.57 9.28
N HIS A 106 -29.23 -14.20 9.05
CA HIS A 106 -30.31 -15.16 8.84
C HIS A 106 -30.27 -15.69 7.39
N LEU A 107 -29.60 -16.82 7.16
CA LEU A 107 -29.61 -17.50 5.86
C LEU A 107 -30.77 -18.51 5.82
N GLN A 108 -31.86 -18.15 5.15
CA GLN A 108 -32.95 -19.09 4.84
C GLN A 108 -32.61 -19.90 3.59
N ASN A 109 -32.06 -21.11 3.76
CA ASN A 109 -32.00 -22.08 2.67
C ASN A 109 -33.30 -22.89 2.63
N LYS A 110 -34.10 -22.69 1.57
CA LYS A 110 -35.24 -23.55 1.24
C LYS A 110 -34.75 -24.73 0.40
N CYS A 111 -34.54 -25.89 1.02
CA CYS A 111 -34.39 -27.14 0.27
C CYS A 111 -35.79 -27.75 0.02
N LYS A 112 -36.16 -27.91 -1.25
CA LYS A 112 -37.27 -28.78 -1.66
C LYS A 112 -36.75 -30.22 -1.68
N LEU A 113 -37.43 -31.12 -0.97
CA LEU A 113 -37.28 -32.56 -1.18
C LEU A 113 -38.26 -32.99 -2.28
N SER A 114 -37.78 -33.81 -3.21
CA SER A 114 -38.53 -34.42 -4.31
C SER A 114 -39.65 -35.32 -3.82
#